data_AF-A0A357AJY3-F1
#
_entry.id   AF-A0A357AJY3-F1
#
_cell.length_a   1.000
_cell.length_b   1.000
_cell.length_c   1.000
_cell.angle_alpha   90.00
_cell.angle_beta   90.00
_cell.angle_gamma   90.00
#
_symmetry.space_group_name_H-M   'P 1'
#
loop_
_entity.id
_entity.type
_entity.pdbx_description
1 polymer ?
#
loop_
_entity_poly.entity_id
_entity_poly.type
_entity_poly.pdbx_seq_one_letter_code
_entity_poly.pdbx_strand_id
1 'polypeptide(L)'
;MQVQMATAREFLIIIRLRNEKERDVQPYLSRIEKSLKDQGFTARRAGEADTKRLLGVYYEQNVTTEMYEDYDGERWVILGE
;
A
#
# COMPACT_ATOMS: atom_id res chain seq x y z
N MET A 1 -1.04 -29.58 -2.15
CA MET A 1 -1.69 -28.27 -2.30
C MET A 1 -0.86 -27.45 -3.28
N GLN A 2 -1.28 -27.38 -4.54
CA GLN A 2 -0.67 -26.48 -5.51
C GLN A 2 -1.30 -25.11 -5.26
N VAL A 3 -0.56 -24.22 -4.56
CA VAL A 3 -0.97 -22.83 -4.40
C VAL A 3 -1.01 -22.24 -5.80
N GLN A 4 -2.22 -22.11 -6.36
CA GLN A 4 -2.43 -21.25 -7.50
C GLN A 4 -2.12 -19.83 -7.02
N MET A 5 -0.86 -19.40 -7.20
CA MET A 5 -0.51 -17.98 -7.13
C MET A 5 -1.31 -17.30 -8.23
N ALA A 6 -2.47 -16.76 -7.87
CA ALA A 6 -3.31 -16.01 -8.77
C ALA A 6 -2.48 -14.86 -9.35
N THR A 7 -2.45 -14.80 -10.67
CA THR A 7 -1.50 -14.12 -11.55
C THR A 7 -1.54 -12.58 -11.52
N ALA A 8 -2.01 -11.94 -10.45
CA ALA A 8 -1.96 -10.48 -10.33
C ALA A 8 -0.70 -10.07 -9.55
N ARG A 9 0.39 -9.79 -10.25
CA ARG A 9 1.54 -9.10 -9.63
C ARG A 9 1.15 -7.64 -9.41
N GLU A 10 0.84 -7.30 -8.16
CA GLU A 10 0.78 -5.90 -7.75
C GLU A 10 2.20 -5.36 -7.56
N PHE A 11 2.45 -4.16 -8.08
CA PHE A 11 3.74 -3.47 -7.95
C PHE A 11 3.56 -2.20 -7.13
N LEU A 12 4.49 -1.93 -6.22
CA LEU A 12 4.55 -0.67 -5.49
C LEU A 12 5.70 0.20 -6.01
N ILE A 13 5.42 1.48 -6.26
CA ILE A 13 6.42 2.48 -6.64
C ILE A 13 6.66 3.41 -5.46
N ILE A 14 7.88 3.41 -4.94
CA ILE A 14 8.29 4.27 -3.82
C ILE A 14 9.04 5.48 -4.37
N ILE A 15 8.51 6.68 -4.10
CA ILE A 15 9.09 7.94 -4.56
C ILE A 15 9.72 8.66 -3.37
N ARG A 16 11.05 8.75 -3.36
CA ARG A 16 11.78 9.48 -2.33
C ARG A 16 11.89 10.96 -2.71
N LEU A 17 11.14 11.80 -2.01
CA LEU A 17 11.19 13.25 -2.17
C LEU A 17 12.45 13.78 -1.46
N ARG A 18 13.32 14.49 -2.16
CA ARG A 18 14.53 15.11 -1.59
C ARG A 18 14.47 16.61 -1.84
N ASN A 19 14.50 17.43 -0.79
CA ASN A 19 14.44 18.90 -0.87
C ASN A 19 13.20 19.46 -1.60
N GLU A 20 12.13 18.70 -1.75
CA GLU A 20 10.88 19.19 -2.33
C GLU A 20 10.12 20.02 -1.31
N LYS A 21 9.60 21.18 -1.72
CA LYS A 21 8.70 21.97 -0.87
C LYS A 21 7.37 21.22 -0.79
N GLU A 22 6.79 21.14 0.40
CA GLU A 22 5.54 20.38 0.65
C GLU A 22 4.43 20.71 -0.36
N ARG A 23 4.29 21.99 -0.72
CA ARG A 23 3.31 22.49 -1.71
C ARG A 23 3.47 21.89 -3.11
N ASP A 24 4.68 21.48 -3.49
CA ASP A 24 5.03 21.01 -4.82
C ASP A 24 4.95 19.47 -4.91
N VAL A 25 4.87 18.79 -3.77
CA VAL A 25 4.79 17.32 -3.66
C VAL A 25 3.50 16.77 -4.26
N GLN A 26 2.35 17.31 -3.87
CA GLN A 26 1.06 16.76 -4.33
C GLN A 26 0.91 16.86 -5.86
N PRO A 27 1.20 18.01 -6.51
CA PRO A 27 1.20 18.11 -7.98
C PRO A 27 2.23 17.20 -8.65
N TYR A 28 3.40 17.00 -8.05
CA TYR A 28 4.43 16.12 -8.59
C TYR A 28 3.96 14.66 -8.63
N LEU A 29 3.43 14.15 -7.52
CA LEU A 29 2.92 12.79 -7.43
C LEU A 29 1.72 12.57 -8.36
N SER A 30 0.83 13.56 -8.52
CA SER A 30 -0.30 13.46 -9.47
C SER A 30 0.15 13.37 -10.93
N ARG A 31 1.27 14.02 -11.31
CA ARG A 31 1.86 13.87 -12.64
C ARG A 31 2.37 12.44 -12.88
N ILE A 32 2.99 11.83 -11.88
CA ILE A 32 3.47 10.44 -11.97
C ILE A 32 2.30 9.48 -12.12
N GLU A 33 1.26 9.63 -11.31
CA GLU A 33 0.05 8.80 -11.41
C GLU A 33 -0.61 8.92 -12.78
N LYS A 34 -0.72 10.15 -13.32
CA LYS A 34 -1.23 10.38 -14.68
C LYS A 34 -0.37 9.68 -15.73
N SER A 35 0.97 9.80 -15.65
CA SER A 35 1.88 9.15 -16.61
C SER A 35 1.74 7.63 -16.61
N LEU A 36 1.47 7.00 -15.46
CA LEU A 36 1.23 5.55 -15.38
C LEU A 36 -0.09 5.17 -16.05
N LYS A 37 -1.15 5.95 -15.79
CA LYS A 37 -2.47 5.76 -16.40
C LYS A 37 -2.42 5.95 -17.92
N ASP A 38 -1.68 6.94 -18.40
CA ASP A 38 -1.49 7.21 -19.83
C ASP A 38 -0.76 6.05 -20.56
N GLN A 39 0.03 5.25 -19.82
CA GLN A 39 0.69 4.03 -20.32
C GLN A 39 -0.17 2.76 -20.21
N GLY A 40 -1.42 2.87 -19.74
CA GLY A 40 -2.34 1.75 -19.59
C GLY A 40 -2.21 1.00 -18.26
N PHE A 41 -1.43 1.49 -17.30
CA PHE A 41 -1.39 0.91 -15.96
C PHE A 41 -2.55 1.43 -15.10
N THR A 42 -3.14 0.53 -14.31
CA THR A 42 -4.01 0.93 -13.21
C THR A 42 -3.15 1.33 -12.01
N ALA A 43 -3.01 2.64 -11.79
CA ALA A 43 -2.26 3.19 -10.66
C ALA A 43 -3.19 3.98 -9.72
N ARG A 44 -2.92 3.87 -8.42
CA ARG A 44 -3.56 4.67 -7.37
C ARG A 44 -2.55 5.05 -6.29
N ARG A 45 -2.81 6.12 -5.55
CA ARG A 45 -2.09 6.43 -4.31
C ARG A 45 -2.24 5.29 -3.31
N ALA A 46 -1.14 4.93 -2.65
CA ALA A 46 -1.17 4.01 -1.52
C ALA A 46 -1.88 4.68 -0.34
N GLY A 47 -2.88 4.00 0.21
CA GLY A 47 -3.52 4.38 1.46
C GLY A 47 -2.81 3.78 2.65
N GLU A 48 -3.42 3.93 3.82
CA GLU A 48 -2.88 3.39 5.07
C GLU A 48 -2.75 1.86 5.03
N ALA A 49 -3.81 1.15 4.65
CA ALA A 49 -3.81 -0.31 4.55
C ALA A 49 -2.72 -0.84 3.60
N ASP A 50 -2.46 -0.14 2.49
CA ASP A 50 -1.39 -0.50 1.54
C ASP A 50 0.00 -0.32 2.15
N THR A 51 0.16 0.74 2.94
CA THR A 51 1.41 1.02 3.66
C THR A 51 1.67 -0.04 4.72
N LYS A 52 0.65 -0.42 5.49
CA LYS A 52 0.75 -1.52 6.47
C LYS A 52 1.06 -2.85 5.81
N ARG A 53 0.43 -3.15 4.66
CA ARG A 53 0.74 -4.34 3.86
C ARG A 53 2.20 -4.37 3.41
N LEU A 54 2.72 -3.25 2.91
CA LEU A 54 4.13 -3.14 2.53
C LEU A 54 5.05 -3.41 3.73
N LEU A 55 4.78 -2.76 4.87
CA LEU A 55 5.59 -2.96 6.08
C LEU A 55 5.50 -4.40 6.58
N GLY A 56 4.31 -5.02 6.54
CA GLY A 56 4.12 -6.42 6.89
C GLY A 56 4.93 -7.37 6.03
N VAL A 57 4.97 -7.14 4.71
CA VAL A 57 5.85 -7.90 3.79
C VAL A 57 7.32 -7.68 4.11
N TYR A 58 7.74 -6.43 4.35
CA TYR A 58 9.14 -6.09 4.65
C TYR A 58 9.65 -6.69 5.97
N TYR A 59 8.80 -6.74 7.00
CA TYR A 59 9.12 -7.31 8.31
C TYR A 59 8.80 -8.81 8.44
N GLU A 60 8.55 -9.49 7.32
CA GLU A 60 8.27 -10.95 7.26
C GLU A 60 7.09 -11.39 8.15
N GLN A 61 6.08 -10.54 8.33
CA GLN A 61 4.79 -10.98 8.87
C GLN A 61 4.10 -11.85 7.81
N ASN A 62 3.68 -13.07 8.19
CA ASN A 62 3.10 -14.05 7.27
C ASN A 62 2.11 -13.41 6.27
N VAL A 63 2.30 -13.73 4.98
CA VAL A 63 1.53 -13.21 3.82
C VAL A 63 0.02 -13.55 3.92
N THR A 64 -0.36 -14.42 4.85
CA THR A 64 -1.74 -14.84 5.12
C THR A 64 -2.51 -13.88 6.03
N THR A 65 -1.90 -12.79 6.50
CA THR A 65 -2.60 -11.80 7.33
C THR A 65 -3.47 -10.89 6.46
N GLU A 66 -4.79 -11.04 6.56
CA GLU A 66 -5.77 -10.28 5.76
C GLU A 66 -5.98 -8.84 6.26
N MET A 67 -5.71 -8.56 7.54
CA MET A 67 -5.88 -7.24 8.16
C MET A 67 -4.74 -6.89 9.12
N TYR A 68 -4.29 -5.63 9.06
CA TYR A 68 -3.27 -5.08 9.96
C TYR A 68 -3.92 -4.12 10.95
N GLU A 69 -3.82 -4.45 12.23
CA GLU A 69 -4.41 -3.69 13.34
C GLU A 69 -3.80 -2.27 13.44
N ASP A 70 -4.57 -1.29 13.89
CA ASP A 70 -4.12 0.08 14.21
C ASP A 70 -3.34 0.11 15.54
N TYR A 71 -3.73 -0.74 16.49
CA TYR A 71 -3.13 -0.89 17.80
C TYR A 71 -3.20 -2.35 18.27
N ASP A 72 -2.30 -2.73 19.18
CA ASP A 72 -2.22 -4.10 19.70
C ASP A 72 -3.53 -4.48 20.41
N GLY A 73 -4.09 -5.62 20.01
CA GLY A 73 -5.35 -6.12 20.56
C GLY A 73 -6.64 -5.60 19.92
N GLU A 74 -6.58 -4.73 18.90
CA GLU A 74 -7.76 -4.16 18.23
C GLU A 74 -8.76 -5.24 17.77
N ARG A 75 -8.27 -6.34 17.18
CA ARG A 75 -9.12 -7.44 16.69
C ARG A 75 -9.81 -8.22 17.81
N TRP A 76 -9.36 -8.05 19.05
CA TRP A 76 -9.90 -8.69 20.24
C TRP A 76 -10.81 -7.77 21.05
N VAL A 77 -10.95 -6.50 20.64
CA VAL A 77 -11.93 -5.58 21.22
C VAL A 77 -13.32 -5.94 20.69
N ILE A 78 -14.07 -6.72 21.47
CA ILE A 78 -15.50 -6.92 21.26
C ILE A 78 -16.21 -5.68 21.81
N LEU A 79 -16.66 -4.77 20.94
CA LEU A 79 -17.64 -3.75 21.32
C LEU A 79 -18.95 -4.48 21.59
N GLY A 80 -19.25 -4.71 22.87
CA GLY A 80 -20.49 -5.37 23.29
C GLY A 80 -21.73 -4.59 22.87
N GLU A 81 -22.77 -5.32 22.46
CA GLU A 81 -24.17 -4.83 22.45
C GLU A 81 -24.69 -4.63 23.88
#